data_AF-A0A2M7FN83-F1
#
_entry.id   AF-A0A2M7FN83-F1
#
_cell.length_a   1.000
_cell.length_b   1.000
_cell.length_c   1.000
_cell.angle_alpha   90.00
_cell.angle_beta   90.00
_cell.angle_gamma   90.00
#
_symmetry.space_group_name_H-M   'P 1'
#
loop_
_entity.id
_entity.type
_entity.pdbx_description
1 polymer ?
#
loop_
_entity_poly.entity_id
_entity_poly.type
_entity_poly.pdbx_seq_one_letter_code
_entity_poly.pdbx_strand_id
1 'polypeptide(L)'
;ALMGVGMGTGENRAQMAARTAISSPLLEVKIDGARGILFNITGGTSLTMAEVSEAAEMISTHADPDANIIFGATIDEAMGDQIKISVIATGF
;
A
#
# COMPACT_ATOMS: atom_id res chain seq x y z
N ALA A 1 15.20 0.00 -6.51
CA ALA A 1 13.74 -0.03 -6.30
C ALA A 1 13.45 -1.10 -5.27
N LEU A 2 12.61 -0.82 -4.29
CA LEU A 2 12.21 -1.79 -3.26
C LEU A 2 10.73 -2.10 -3.44
N MET A 3 10.35 -3.33 -3.13
CA MET A 3 8.96 -3.79 -3.25
C MET A 3 8.50 -4.40 -1.94
N GLY A 4 7.37 -3.93 -1.44
CA GLY A 4 6.70 -4.45 -0.27
C GLY A 4 5.31 -4.93 -0.62
N VAL A 5 4.89 -6.05 -0.06
CA VAL A 5 3.52 -6.56 -0.23
C VAL A 5 2.93 -6.85 1.14
N GLY A 6 1.69 -6.44 1.33
CA GLY A 6 0.92 -6.69 2.53
C GLY A 6 -0.48 -7.15 2.19
N MET A 7 -1.07 -7.92 3.11
CA MET A 7 -2.43 -8.42 3.01
C MET A 7 -3.15 -8.16 4.33
N GLY A 8 -4.45 -7.93 4.25
CA GLY A 8 -5.30 -7.69 5.41
C GLY A 8 -6.72 -8.19 5.17
N THR A 9 -7.41 -8.50 6.26
CA THR A 9 -8.79 -9.01 6.27
C THR A 9 -9.57 -8.43 7.45
N GLY A 10 -10.89 -8.29 7.32
CA GLY A 10 -11.76 -7.74 8.38
C GLY A 10 -11.86 -6.20 8.39
N GLU A 11 -12.30 -5.60 9.49
CA GLU A 11 -12.60 -4.15 9.59
C GLU A 11 -11.39 -3.24 9.33
N ASN A 12 -10.18 -3.63 9.76
CA ASN A 12 -8.96 -2.82 9.59
C ASN A 12 -8.04 -3.36 8.48
N ARG A 13 -8.61 -4.03 7.48
CA ARG A 13 -7.85 -4.71 6.43
C ARG A 13 -6.95 -3.79 5.62
N ALA A 14 -7.38 -2.58 5.31
CA ALA A 14 -6.59 -1.61 4.56
C ALA A 14 -5.37 -1.14 5.37
N GLN A 15 -5.60 -0.74 6.62
CA GLN A 15 -4.56 -0.31 7.54
C GLN A 15 -3.53 -1.42 7.80
N MET A 16 -4.00 -2.64 8.07
CA MET A 16 -3.12 -3.79 8.27
C MET A 16 -2.30 -4.11 7.02
N ALA A 17 -2.94 -4.17 5.85
CA ALA A 17 -2.25 -4.45 4.60
C ALA A 17 -1.19 -3.39 4.29
N ALA A 18 -1.48 -2.10 4.53
CA ALA A 18 -0.53 -1.02 4.35
C ALA A 18 0.67 -1.17 5.30
N ARG A 19 0.43 -1.40 6.60
CA ARG A 19 1.50 -1.63 7.60
C ARG A 19 2.40 -2.81 7.23
N THR A 20 1.81 -3.92 6.81
CA THR A 20 2.58 -5.10 6.42
C THR A 20 3.35 -4.87 5.13
N ALA A 21 2.78 -4.12 4.17
CA ALA A 21 3.47 -3.77 2.94
C ALA A 21 4.70 -2.90 3.24
N ILE A 22 4.58 -1.90 4.11
CA ILE A 22 5.72 -1.02 4.45
C ILE A 22 6.76 -1.67 5.37
N SER A 23 6.37 -2.69 6.12
CA SER A 23 7.24 -3.44 7.02
C SER A 23 7.72 -4.76 6.40
N SER A 24 7.51 -4.94 5.09
CA SER A 24 7.83 -6.20 4.42
C SER A 24 9.34 -6.47 4.48
N PRO A 25 9.78 -7.69 4.80
CA PRO A 25 11.21 -8.02 4.88
C PRO A 25 11.96 -7.93 3.54
N LEU A 26 11.24 -7.72 2.43
CA LEU A 26 11.80 -7.41 1.11
C LEU A 26 12.28 -5.94 1.00
N LEU A 27 11.93 -5.09 1.96
CA LEU A 27 12.44 -3.73 2.13
C LEU A 27 13.68 -3.77 3.04
N GLU A 28 14.85 -4.03 2.45
CA GLU A 28 16.13 -3.98 3.17
C GLU A 28 16.48 -2.56 3.66
N VAL A 29 15.91 -1.54 3.01
CA VAL A 29 15.96 -0.14 3.43
C VAL A 29 14.53 0.33 3.68
N LYS A 30 14.32 1.11 4.74
CA LYS A 30 13.02 1.73 4.98
C LYS A 30 12.61 2.57 3.76
N ILE A 31 11.31 2.67 3.51
CA ILE A 31 10.77 3.50 2.42
C ILE A 31 11.02 5.00 2.64
N ASP A 32 11.42 5.36 3.87
CA ASP A 32 11.80 6.69 4.30
C ASP A 32 12.76 7.34 3.30
N GLY A 33 12.30 8.40 2.64
CA GLY A 33 13.08 9.18 1.67
C GLY A 33 12.92 8.76 0.20
N ALA A 34 12.06 7.78 -0.12
CA ALA A 34 11.77 7.45 -1.52
C ALA A 34 11.08 8.60 -2.25
N ARG A 35 11.67 9.11 -3.33
CA ARG A 35 11.13 10.19 -4.18
C ARG A 35 10.05 9.75 -5.16
N GLY A 36 9.89 8.45 -5.40
CA GLY A 36 8.88 7.91 -6.28
C GLY A 36 8.25 6.67 -5.69
N ILE A 37 6.96 6.72 -5.36
CA ILE A 37 6.21 5.62 -4.79
C ILE A 37 5.06 5.27 -5.72
N LEU A 38 4.98 4.01 -6.11
CA LEU A 38 3.83 3.42 -6.79
C LEU A 38 3.22 2.39 -5.86
N PHE A 39 1.93 2.48 -5.57
CA PHE A 39 1.24 1.40 -4.88
C PHE A 39 -0.07 1.01 -5.55
N ASN A 40 -0.39 -0.27 -5.49
CA ASN A 40 -1.66 -0.80 -5.96
C ASN A 40 -2.40 -1.49 -4.83
N ILE A 41 -3.66 -1.15 -4.69
CA ILE A 41 -4.59 -1.75 -3.75
C ILE A 41 -5.50 -2.67 -4.56
N THR A 42 -5.50 -3.94 -4.22
CA THR A 42 -6.40 -4.94 -4.79
C THR A 42 -7.34 -5.41 -3.69
N GLY A 43 -8.64 -5.38 -3.94
CA GLY A 43 -9.62 -5.86 -2.97
C GLY A 43 -10.87 -6.36 -3.67
N GLY A 44 -11.75 -7.03 -2.92
CA GLY A 44 -13.04 -7.45 -3.44
C GLY A 44 -13.98 -6.29 -3.75
N THR A 45 -15.21 -6.62 -4.13
CA THR A 45 -16.29 -5.63 -4.38
C THR A 45 -16.66 -4.80 -3.16
N SER A 46 -16.23 -5.22 -1.97
CA SER A 46 -16.36 -4.47 -0.73
C SER A 46 -15.31 -3.37 -0.56
N LEU A 47 -14.33 -3.22 -1.47
CA LEU A 47 -13.29 -2.19 -1.37
C LEU A 47 -13.90 -0.78 -1.48
N THR A 48 -13.66 0.04 -0.47
CA THR A 48 -14.19 1.41 -0.41
C THR A 48 -13.10 2.46 -0.66
N MET A 49 -13.51 3.66 -1.07
CA MET A 49 -12.58 4.80 -1.21
C MET A 49 -12.01 5.25 0.14
N ALA A 50 -12.71 5.04 1.25
CA ALA A 50 -12.22 5.34 2.59
C ALA A 50 -10.99 4.48 2.94
N GLU A 51 -11.07 3.18 2.67
CA GLU A 51 -9.96 2.22 2.85
C GLU A 51 -8.76 2.57 1.98
N VAL A 52 -9.00 2.95 0.72
CA VAL A 52 -7.96 3.39 -0.20
C VAL A 52 -7.25 4.64 0.32
N SER A 53 -8.02 5.62 0.80
CA SER A 53 -7.48 6.86 1.37
C SER A 53 -6.64 6.61 2.63
N GLU A 54 -7.12 5.74 3.53
CA GLU A 54 -6.41 5.41 4.76
C GLU A 54 -5.07 4.72 4.48
N ALA A 55 -5.06 3.75 3.55
CA ALA A 55 -3.83 3.11 3.11
C ALA A 55 -2.85 4.10 2.46
N ALA A 56 -3.37 5.02 1.63
CA ALA A 56 -2.57 6.03 0.96
C ALA A 56 -1.90 6.99 1.96
N GLU A 57 -2.64 7.47 2.95
CA GLU A 57 -2.15 8.38 4.01
C GLU A 57 -1.05 7.72 4.85
N MET A 58 -1.21 6.43 5.14
CA MET A 58 -0.20 5.67 5.87
C MET A 58 1.10 5.53 5.08
N ILE A 59 1.00 5.23 3.78
CA ILE A 59 2.18 5.07 2.91
C ILE A 59 2.86 6.43 2.70
N SER A 60 2.10 7.51 2.49
CA SER A 60 2.66 8.85 2.28
C SER A 60 3.39 9.41 3.50
N THR A 61 2.96 9.04 4.71
CA THR A 61 3.64 9.44 5.96
C THR A 61 5.08 8.91 6.07
N HIS A 62 5.40 7.83 5.35
CA HIS A 62 6.74 7.22 5.29
C HIS A 62 7.52 7.63 4.03
N ALA A 63 6.96 8.51 3.19
CA ALA A 63 7.58 8.99 1.96
C ALA A 63 8.33 10.31 2.19
N ASP A 64 9.16 10.71 1.22
CA ASP A 64 9.66 12.09 1.16
C ASP A 64 8.48 13.07 0.92
N PRO A 65 8.45 14.27 1.53
CA PRO A 65 7.40 15.27 1.30
C PRO A 65 7.22 15.68 -0.17
N ASP A 66 8.32 15.63 -0.95
CA ASP A 66 8.33 15.93 -2.38
C ASP A 66 8.26 14.65 -3.24
N ALA A 67 7.89 13.51 -2.64
CA ALA A 67 7.76 12.25 -3.36
C ALA A 67 6.59 12.28 -4.36
N ASN A 68 6.84 11.79 -5.57
CA ASN A 68 5.78 11.53 -6.52
C ASN A 68 5.07 10.21 -6.17
N ILE A 69 3.82 10.30 -5.74
CA ILE A 69 3.02 9.16 -5.31
C ILE A 69 1.96 8.83 -6.35
N ILE A 70 2.02 7.61 -6.89
CA ILE A 70 1.04 7.08 -7.83
C ILE A 70 0.31 5.93 -7.13
N PHE A 71 -1.01 6.01 -7.09
CA PHE A 71 -1.85 4.96 -6.53
C PHE A 71 -2.76 4.32 -7.57
N GLY A 72 -2.98 3.02 -7.43
CA GLY A 72 -3.95 2.24 -8.19
C GLY A 72 -4.92 1.52 -7.27
N ALA A 73 -6.15 1.39 -7.72
CA ALA A 73 -7.15 0.54 -7.09
C ALA A 73 -7.67 -0.45 -8.12
N THR A 74 -7.61 -1.75 -7.79
CA THR A 74 -8.07 -2.85 -8.63
C THR A 74 -9.13 -3.61 -7.85
N ILE A 75 -10.29 -3.84 -8.47
CA ILE A 75 -11.33 -4.69 -7.89
C ILE A 75 -11.15 -6.09 -8.45
N ASP A 76 -11.02 -7.07 -7.57
CA ASP A 76 -10.94 -8.49 -7.89
C ASP A 76 -11.95 -9.25 -7.03
N GLU A 77 -13.04 -9.70 -7.66
CA GLU A 77 -14.15 -10.40 -6.98
C GLU A 77 -13.69 -11.68 -6.27
N ALA A 78 -12.60 -12.31 -6.71
CA ALA A 78 -12.07 -13.51 -6.09
C ALA A 78 -11.43 -13.24 -4.70
N MET A 79 -11.13 -11.98 -4.38
CA MET A 79 -10.56 -11.62 -3.08
C MET A 79 -11.57 -11.61 -1.93
N GLY A 80 -12.89 -11.55 -2.23
CA GLY A 80 -13.92 -11.48 -1.19
C GLY A 80 -13.68 -10.32 -0.22
N ASP A 81 -13.48 -10.62 1.07
CA ASP A 81 -13.22 -9.61 2.10
C ASP A 81 -11.73 -9.26 2.30
N GLN A 82 -10.84 -9.80 1.48
CA GLN A 82 -9.41 -9.55 1.57
C GLN A 82 -9.02 -8.28 0.82
N ILE A 83 -7.99 -7.60 1.34
CA ILE A 83 -7.26 -6.55 0.63
C ILE A 83 -5.79 -6.96 0.55
N LYS A 84 -5.21 -6.73 -0.62
CA LYS A 84 -3.79 -6.85 -0.91
C LYS A 84 -3.25 -5.49 -1.34
N ILE A 85 -2.17 -5.04 -0.72
CA ILE A 85 -1.49 -3.80 -1.07
C ILE A 85 -0.08 -4.16 -1.52
N SER A 86 0.30 -3.70 -2.70
CA SER A 86 1.66 -3.83 -3.24
C SER A 86 2.24 -2.44 -3.40
N VAL A 87 3.39 -2.20 -2.79
CA VAL A 87 4.12 -0.92 -2.81
C VAL A 87 5.44 -1.13 -3.52
N ILE A 88 5.77 -0.21 -4.40
CA ILE A 88 7.03 -0.15 -5.15
C ILE A 88 7.60 1.24 -4.91
N ALA A 89 8.76 1.29 -4.26
CA ALA A 89 9.48 2.52 -3.94
C ALA A 89 10.75 2.64 -4.79
N THR A 90 10.99 3.85 -5.28
CA THR A 90 12.05 4.21 -6.21
C THR A 90 12.61 5.59 -5.85
N GLY A 91 13.84 5.89 -6.31
CA GLY A 91 14.46 7.19 -6.06
C GLY A 91 14.90 7.39 -4.61
N PHE A 92 15.71 6.46 -4.10
CA PHE A 92 16.49 6.61 -2.86
C PHE A 92 17.75 7.43 -3.13
#